data_AF-A0A1I7T9P1-F1
#
_entry.id   AF-A0A1I7T9P1-F1
#
_cell.length_a   1.000
_cell.length_b   1.000
_cell.length_c   1.000
_cell.angle_alpha   90.00
_cell.angle_beta   90.00
_cell.angle_gamma   90.00
#
_symmetry.space_group_name_H-M   'P 1'
#
loop_
_entity.id
_entity.type
_entity.pdbx_description
1 polymer ?
#
loop_
_entity_poly.entity_id
_entity_poly.type
_entity_poly.pdbx_seq_one_letter_code
_entity_poly.pdbx_strand_id
1 'polypeptide(L)'
;MTGQRYASTRVLPWRNRQRVRLLTERLVVINVEDAARSTKLLAQTTLRNFLGTRTLAEMLSSRDAISMQMQAALDEATDPWGVKVERVEIKDVRLPIQLQRAMAAEAEAARAAGAKIIAAEGEQLASRALADAADVIATSPCAIQLRYLQTLNSISSEKNNTIIFPFPTELIAKFIQSAAA
;
A
#
# COMPACT_ATOMS: atom_id res chain seq x y z
N MET A 1 -7.64 7.38 66.41
CA MET A 1 -6.75 8.20 65.55
C MET A 1 -6.30 7.31 64.42
N THR A 2 -6.86 7.53 63.24
CA THR A 2 -6.80 6.64 62.08
C THR A 2 -6.27 7.47 60.92
N GLY A 3 -5.10 7.12 60.39
CA GLY A 3 -4.49 7.70 59.19
C GLY A 3 -3.65 6.60 58.57
N GLN A 4 -4.07 5.92 57.49
CA GLN A 4 -4.27 6.33 56.10
C GLN A 4 -2.94 6.58 55.34
N ARG A 5 -2.86 5.92 54.16
CA ARG A 5 -2.03 6.18 52.95
C ARG A 5 -0.80 5.28 52.75
N TYR A 6 -0.49 4.72 51.56
CA TYR A 6 -1.07 4.72 50.21
C TYR A 6 -0.54 3.47 49.44
N ALA A 7 -1.24 3.08 48.38
CA ALA A 7 -0.96 1.94 47.51
C ALA A 7 0.39 2.02 46.76
N SER A 8 1.03 0.86 46.57
CA SER A 8 2.06 0.65 45.54
C SER A 8 1.97 -0.77 44.98
N THR A 9 0.94 -1.00 44.15
CA THR A 9 0.92 -2.16 43.25
C THR A 9 1.90 -1.89 42.12
N ARG A 10 3.12 -2.38 42.27
CA ARG A 10 4.15 -2.29 41.24
C ARG A 10 3.81 -3.31 40.14
N VAL A 11 3.29 -2.82 39.01
CA VAL A 11 3.05 -3.63 37.81
C VAL A 11 4.39 -4.18 37.32
N LEU A 12 4.61 -5.49 37.48
CA LEU A 12 5.82 -6.15 36.99
C LEU A 12 5.78 -6.26 35.44
N PRO A 13 6.89 -6.00 34.74
CA PRO A 13 6.92 -5.95 33.30
C PRO A 13 6.78 -7.33 32.65
N TRP A 14 6.08 -7.34 31.52
CA TRP A 14 5.69 -8.41 30.60
C TRP A 14 6.87 -9.26 30.11
N ARG A 15 7.48 -10.05 30.99
CA ARG A 15 8.62 -10.91 30.66
C ARG A 15 8.10 -12.25 30.13
N ASN A 16 8.16 -12.37 28.80
CA ASN A 16 8.32 -13.61 28.01
C ASN A 16 7.70 -14.89 28.63
N ARG A 17 6.49 -15.26 28.22
CA ARG A 17 5.96 -16.62 28.44
C ARG A 17 5.71 -17.30 27.11
N GLN A 18 6.69 -18.07 26.64
CA GLN A 18 6.44 -19.20 25.75
C GLN A 18 5.98 -20.37 26.63
N ARG A 19 4.85 -20.98 26.29
CA ARG A 19 4.32 -22.16 26.99
C ARG A 19 4.68 -23.36 26.13
N VAL A 20 5.65 -24.17 26.57
CA VAL A 20 6.04 -25.42 25.89
C VAL A 20 5.36 -26.57 26.62
N ARG A 21 4.61 -27.41 25.91
CA ARG A 21 3.99 -28.62 26.46
C ARG A 21 4.87 -29.81 26.10
N LEU A 22 5.49 -30.45 27.09
CA LEU A 22 6.36 -31.61 26.88
C LEU A 22 5.51 -32.85 26.62
N LEU A 23 5.71 -33.49 25.47
CA LEU A 23 5.21 -34.83 25.17
C LEU A 23 6.40 -35.79 25.26
N THR A 24 6.25 -36.82 26.10
CA THR A 24 7.14 -37.98 26.34
C THR A 24 8.33 -37.80 27.31
N GLU A 25 8.42 -38.77 28.23
CA GLU A 25 9.17 -38.73 29.49
C GLU A 25 10.58 -39.35 29.40
N ARG A 26 10.97 -39.88 28.23
CA ARG A 26 12.16 -40.75 28.10
C ARG A 26 13.37 -40.15 27.38
N LEU A 27 13.18 -39.06 26.62
CA LEU A 27 14.26 -38.34 25.92
C LEU A 27 14.66 -37.03 26.60
N VAL A 28 13.91 -36.59 27.61
CA VAL A 28 13.99 -35.24 28.20
C VAL A 28 15.10 -35.11 29.27
N VAL A 29 15.72 -36.21 29.68
CA VAL A 29 16.59 -36.22 30.88
C VAL A 29 18.00 -35.69 30.61
N ILE A 30 18.39 -35.53 29.35
CA ILE A 30 19.68 -34.93 28.99
C ILE A 30 19.37 -33.53 28.42
N ASN A 31 19.83 -32.47 29.07
CA ASN A 31 19.90 -31.10 28.51
C ASN A 31 18.64 -30.20 28.45
N VAL A 32 17.69 -30.25 29.39
CA VAL A 32 16.56 -29.27 29.40
C VAL A 32 17.03 -27.80 29.44
N GLU A 33 18.13 -27.50 30.15
CA GLU A 33 18.67 -26.14 30.26
C GLU A 33 19.41 -25.68 28.97
N ASP A 34 20.11 -26.60 28.30
CA ASP A 34 20.81 -26.35 27.03
C ASP A 34 19.87 -26.36 25.82
N ALA A 35 18.82 -27.19 25.82
CA ALA A 35 17.87 -27.29 24.72
C ALA A 35 17.08 -25.99 24.53
N ALA A 36 16.63 -25.35 25.62
CA ALA A 36 15.92 -24.07 25.54
C ALA A 36 16.83 -22.94 25.01
N ARG A 37 18.09 -22.90 25.46
CA ARG A 37 19.09 -21.93 25.00
C ARG A 37 19.45 -22.15 23.53
N SER A 38 19.67 -23.39 23.14
CA SER A 38 20.04 -23.79 21.77
C SER A 38 18.90 -23.51 20.80
N THR A 39 17.66 -23.85 21.18
CA THR A 39 16.45 -23.51 20.40
C THR A 39 16.31 -22.01 20.19
N LYS A 40 16.61 -21.19 21.20
CA LYS A 40 16.58 -19.73 21.07
C LYS A 40 17.65 -19.21 20.09
N LEU A 41 18.88 -19.74 20.16
CA LEU A 41 19.97 -19.35 19.25
C LEU A 41 19.70 -19.79 17.81
N LEU A 42 19.15 -20.99 17.65
CA LEU A 42 18.70 -21.51 16.36
C LEU A 42 17.60 -20.62 15.79
N ALA A 43 16.56 -20.29 16.57
CA ALA A 43 15.49 -19.38 16.15
C ALA A 43 16.02 -18.00 15.75
N GLN A 44 17.03 -17.46 16.44
CA GLN A 44 17.64 -16.19 16.05
C GLN A 44 18.41 -16.28 14.73
N THR A 45 19.15 -17.37 14.51
CA THR A 45 19.92 -17.59 13.28
C THR A 45 19.00 -17.82 12.09
N THR A 46 17.99 -18.68 12.26
CA THR A 46 16.96 -18.94 11.25
C THR A 46 16.23 -17.66 10.89
N LEU A 47 15.75 -16.88 11.88
CA LEU A 47 15.10 -15.59 11.63
C LEU A 47 16.03 -14.64 10.85
N ARG A 48 17.30 -14.52 11.23
CA ARG A 48 18.27 -13.67 10.52
C ARG A 48 18.45 -14.10 9.07
N ASN A 49 18.55 -15.39 8.79
CA ASN A 49 18.72 -15.91 7.43
C ASN A 49 17.47 -15.65 6.56
N PHE A 50 16.28 -15.87 7.12
CA PHE A 50 15.02 -15.57 6.44
C PHE A 50 14.86 -14.07 6.17
N LEU A 51 15.24 -13.22 7.13
CA LEU A 51 15.20 -11.77 6.93
C LEU A 51 16.31 -11.30 5.95
N GLY A 52 17.46 -11.98 5.88
CA GLY A 52 18.55 -11.60 4.98
C GLY A 52 18.30 -11.90 3.51
N THR A 53 17.44 -12.88 3.21
CA THR A 53 17.16 -13.35 1.84
C THR A 53 15.91 -12.73 1.22
N ARG A 54 15.19 -11.88 1.97
CA ARG A 54 13.91 -11.29 1.58
C ARG A 54 13.97 -9.79 1.55
N THR A 55 13.19 -9.17 0.68
CA THR A 55 13.01 -7.71 0.71
C THR A 55 12.13 -7.32 1.89
N LEU A 56 12.32 -6.13 2.45
CA LEU A 56 11.48 -5.66 3.56
C LEU A 56 9.99 -5.57 3.17
N ALA A 57 9.70 -5.20 1.92
CA ALA A 57 8.33 -5.13 1.41
C ALA A 57 7.63 -6.50 1.49
N GLU A 58 8.33 -7.58 1.13
CA GLU A 58 7.83 -8.95 1.29
C GLU A 58 7.62 -9.32 2.77
N MET A 59 8.49 -8.87 3.67
CA MET A 59 8.33 -9.15 5.10
C MET A 59 7.09 -8.50 5.71
N LEU A 60 6.79 -7.28 5.27
CA LEU A 60 5.63 -6.53 5.74
C LEU A 60 4.33 -7.08 5.13
N SER A 61 4.35 -7.53 3.88
CA SER A 61 3.16 -8.06 3.20
C SER A 61 2.86 -9.52 3.55
N SER A 62 3.89 -10.33 3.85
CA SER A 62 3.79 -11.79 3.92
C SER A 62 4.19 -12.36 5.28
N ARG A 63 3.87 -11.65 6.37
CA ARG A 63 4.27 -12.02 7.75
C ARG A 63 3.81 -13.44 8.14
N ASP A 64 2.61 -13.84 7.73
CA ASP A 64 2.05 -15.16 8.08
C ASP A 64 2.78 -16.28 7.33
N ALA A 65 3.08 -16.08 6.05
CA ALA A 65 3.84 -17.04 5.25
C ALA A 65 5.27 -17.24 5.78
N ILE A 66 5.92 -16.16 6.26
CA ILE A 66 7.25 -16.26 6.88
C ILE A 66 7.15 -16.99 8.22
N SER A 67 6.11 -16.72 9.01
CA SER A 67 5.90 -17.38 10.30
C SER A 67 5.69 -18.89 10.14
N MET A 68 4.94 -19.32 9.12
CA MET A 68 4.74 -20.74 8.79
C MET A 68 6.05 -21.42 8.35
N GLN A 69 6.80 -20.79 7.44
CA GLN A 69 8.09 -21.34 6.99
C GLN A 69 9.10 -21.44 8.13
N MET A 70 9.15 -20.42 8.99
CA MET A 70 10.04 -20.42 10.15
C MET A 70 9.61 -21.46 11.19
N GLN A 71 8.32 -21.69 11.37
CA GLN A 71 7.82 -22.77 12.22
C GLN A 71 8.27 -24.14 11.71
N ALA A 72 8.06 -24.43 10.42
CA ALA A 72 8.48 -25.71 9.83
C ALA A 72 9.99 -25.94 9.98
N ALA A 73 10.79 -24.93 9.63
CA ALA A 73 12.25 -25.01 9.72
C ALA A 73 12.76 -25.17 11.16
N LEU A 74 12.08 -24.55 12.14
CA LEU A 74 12.44 -24.69 13.54
C LEU A 74 12.02 -26.04 14.11
N ASP A 75 10.81 -26.51 13.79
CA ASP A 75 10.30 -27.80 14.26
C ASP A 75 11.22 -28.94 13.81
N GLU A 76 11.57 -28.99 12.52
CA GLU A 76 12.51 -29.98 11.97
C GLU A 76 13.88 -29.94 12.65
N ALA A 77 14.41 -28.74 12.90
CA ALA A 77 15.72 -28.58 13.50
C ALA A 77 15.73 -28.81 15.03
N THR A 78 14.57 -28.77 15.70
CA THR A 78 14.43 -29.04 17.14
C THR A 78 13.96 -30.45 17.49
N ASP A 79 13.53 -31.23 16.49
CA ASP A 79 13.17 -32.65 16.65
C ASP A 79 14.25 -33.50 17.34
N PRO A 80 15.56 -33.35 17.05
CA PRO A 80 16.62 -34.11 17.75
C PRO A 80 16.72 -33.82 19.25
N TRP A 81 16.18 -32.68 19.69
CA TRP A 81 16.14 -32.28 21.09
C TRP A 81 14.83 -32.64 21.79
N GLY A 82 13.89 -33.28 21.07
CA GLY A 82 12.57 -33.63 21.59
C GLY A 82 11.68 -32.42 21.88
N VAL A 83 11.93 -31.28 21.22
CA VAL A 83 11.16 -30.04 21.38
C VAL A 83 10.24 -29.86 20.18
N LYS A 84 8.93 -29.79 20.44
CA LYS A 84 7.91 -29.51 19.42
C LYS A 84 7.63 -28.01 19.32
N VAL A 85 7.66 -27.45 18.10
CA VAL A 85 7.39 -26.03 17.88
C VAL A 85 5.93 -25.84 17.44
N GLU A 86 5.07 -25.40 18.36
CA GLU A 86 3.63 -25.23 18.10
C GLU A 86 3.31 -24.00 17.24
N ARG A 87 4.02 -22.88 17.46
CA ARG A 87 3.76 -21.62 16.75
C ARG A 87 4.95 -20.66 16.85
N VAL A 88 5.23 -19.98 15.75
CA VAL A 88 6.20 -18.88 15.68
C VAL A 88 5.48 -17.60 15.30
N GLU A 89 5.80 -16.49 15.97
CA GLU A 89 5.27 -15.17 15.66
C GLU A 89 6.40 -14.15 15.57
N ILE A 90 6.45 -13.42 14.46
CA ILE A 90 7.40 -12.33 14.25
C ILE A 90 6.89 -11.07 14.94
N LYS A 91 7.49 -10.63 16.04
CA LYS A 91 7.06 -9.38 16.70
C LYS A 91 7.55 -8.13 15.92
N ASP A 92 7.91 -7.08 16.63
CA ASP A 92 8.33 -5.82 16.01
C ASP A 92 9.72 -5.95 15.38
N VAL A 93 9.80 -5.79 14.06
CA VAL A 93 11.06 -5.57 13.36
C VAL A 93 11.39 -4.10 13.43
N ARG A 94 12.41 -3.74 14.20
CA ARG A 94 12.89 -2.35 14.26
C ARG A 94 13.89 -2.09 13.16
N LEU A 95 13.54 -1.18 12.26
CA LEU A 95 14.42 -0.77 11.18
C LEU A 95 15.25 0.45 11.60
N PRO A 96 16.52 0.53 11.19
CA PRO A 96 17.31 1.73 11.41
C PRO A 96 16.67 2.92 10.67
N ILE A 97 16.68 4.10 11.31
CA ILE A 97 16.01 5.31 10.81
C ILE A 97 16.48 5.71 9.40
N GLN A 98 17.75 5.46 9.08
CA GLN A 98 18.33 5.76 7.77
C GLN A 98 17.68 4.92 6.66
N LEU A 99 17.46 3.63 6.90
CA LEU A 99 16.82 2.73 5.92
C LEU A 99 15.34 3.10 5.73
N GLN A 100 14.63 3.40 6.82
CA GLN A 100 13.22 3.83 6.74
C GLN A 100 13.06 5.05 5.83
N ARG A 101 13.96 6.03 5.94
CA ARG A 101 13.96 7.23 5.09
C ARG A 101 14.25 6.91 3.63
N ALA A 102 15.27 6.09 3.36
CA ALA A 102 15.61 5.69 1.99
C ALA A 102 14.44 4.95 1.32
N MET A 103 13.81 4.03 2.05
CA MET A 103 12.65 3.29 1.57
C MET A 103 11.41 4.16 1.36
N ALA A 104 11.15 5.11 2.25
CA ALA A 104 10.07 6.07 2.07
C ALA A 104 10.26 6.90 0.80
N ALA A 105 11.51 7.35 0.55
CA ALA A 105 11.85 8.09 -0.66
C ALA A 105 11.68 7.24 -1.94
N GLU A 106 12.13 5.98 -1.91
CA GLU A 106 11.97 5.04 -3.02
C GLU A 106 10.49 4.73 -3.29
N ALA A 107 9.71 4.45 -2.25
CA ALA A 107 8.28 4.17 -2.36
C ALA A 107 7.51 5.39 -2.93
N GLU A 108 7.88 6.60 -2.50
CA GLU A 108 7.27 7.82 -3.02
C GLU A 108 7.63 8.06 -4.49
N ALA A 109 8.90 7.81 -4.88
CA ALA A 109 9.33 7.91 -6.27
C ALA A 109 8.59 6.90 -7.17
N ALA A 110 8.45 5.65 -6.72
CA ALA A 110 7.69 4.62 -7.43
C ALA A 110 6.21 5.00 -7.59
N ARG A 111 5.57 5.53 -6.54
CA ARG A 111 4.19 6.02 -6.62
C ARG A 111 4.05 7.20 -7.58
N ALA A 112 4.95 8.18 -7.50
CA ALA A 112 4.93 9.34 -8.38
C ALA A 112 5.13 8.93 -9.85
N ALA A 113 6.01 7.97 -10.12
CA ALA A 113 6.19 7.41 -11.46
C ALA A 113 4.92 6.69 -11.95
N GLY A 114 4.33 5.83 -11.11
CA GLY A 114 3.07 5.15 -11.44
C GLY A 114 1.92 6.12 -11.72
N ALA A 115 1.80 7.17 -10.90
CA ALA A 115 0.79 8.21 -11.11
C ALA A 115 0.94 8.92 -12.47
N LYS A 116 2.18 9.18 -12.92
CA LYS A 116 2.43 9.77 -14.24
C LYS A 116 2.03 8.85 -15.39
N ILE A 117 2.30 7.55 -15.28
CA ILE A 117 1.91 6.57 -16.29
C ILE A 117 0.38 6.51 -16.39
N ILE A 118 -0.30 6.38 -15.25
CA ILE A 118 -1.78 6.34 -15.21
C ILE A 118 -2.38 7.63 -15.78
N ALA A 119 -1.80 8.79 -15.46
CA ALA A 119 -2.25 10.07 -16.01
C ALA A 119 -2.08 10.13 -17.54
N ALA A 120 -0.91 9.71 -18.06
CA ALA A 120 -0.64 9.70 -19.48
C ALA A 120 -1.56 8.72 -20.25
N GLU A 121 -1.79 7.52 -19.70
CA GLU A 121 -2.74 6.55 -20.26
C GLU A 121 -4.18 7.09 -20.23
N GLY A 122 -4.58 7.71 -19.13
CA GLY A 122 -5.89 8.37 -19.00
C GLY A 122 -6.09 9.48 -20.02
N GLU A 123 -5.06 10.30 -20.25
CA GLU A 123 -5.09 11.38 -21.23
C GLU A 123 -5.16 10.84 -22.68
N GLN A 124 -4.45 9.76 -22.98
CA GLN A 124 -4.54 9.10 -24.28
C GLN A 124 -5.94 8.52 -24.53
N LEU A 125 -6.52 7.84 -23.54
CA LEU A 125 -7.87 7.28 -23.62
C LEU A 125 -8.91 8.38 -23.80
N ALA A 126 -8.82 9.47 -23.03
CA ALA A 126 -9.68 10.64 -23.16
C ALA A 126 -9.56 11.27 -24.56
N SER A 127 -8.35 11.43 -25.07
CA SER A 127 -8.11 12.02 -26.40
C SER A 127 -8.74 11.20 -27.51
N ARG A 128 -8.65 9.85 -27.44
CA ARG A 128 -9.31 8.97 -28.41
C ARG A 128 -10.82 9.09 -28.36
N ALA A 129 -11.41 9.05 -27.16
CA ALA A 129 -12.85 9.21 -27.00
C ALA A 129 -13.36 10.57 -27.52
N LEU A 130 -12.58 11.64 -27.35
CA LEU A 130 -12.90 12.96 -27.91
C LEU A 130 -12.78 13.00 -29.43
N ALA A 131 -11.80 12.33 -30.02
CA ALA A 131 -11.67 12.22 -31.47
C ALA A 131 -12.86 11.47 -32.09
N ASP A 132 -13.22 10.32 -31.52
CA ASP A 132 -14.39 9.55 -31.97
C ASP A 132 -15.68 10.39 -31.87
N ALA A 133 -15.84 11.13 -30.76
CA ALA A 133 -16.97 12.04 -30.60
C ALA A 133 -16.97 13.18 -31.64
N ALA A 134 -15.80 13.69 -32.02
CA ALA A 134 -15.68 14.72 -33.04
C ALA A 134 -16.09 14.20 -34.42
N ASP A 135 -15.70 12.98 -34.79
CA ASP A 135 -16.06 12.34 -36.06
C ASP A 135 -17.57 12.09 -36.18
N VAL A 136 -18.19 11.61 -35.10
CA VAL A 136 -19.66 11.44 -35.02
C VAL A 136 -20.37 12.78 -35.22
N ILE A 137 -19.83 13.85 -34.64
CA ILE A 137 -20.42 15.19 -34.75
C ILE A 137 -20.20 15.80 -36.14
N ALA A 138 -19.06 15.53 -36.78
CA ALA A 138 -18.80 15.95 -38.15
C ALA A 138 -19.79 15.30 -39.14
N THR A 139 -20.28 14.10 -38.84
CA THR A 139 -21.28 13.39 -39.66
C THR A 139 -22.62 14.11 -39.74
N SER A 140 -23.00 14.87 -38.69
CA SER A 140 -24.29 15.59 -38.65
C SER A 140 -24.09 17.06 -38.29
N PRO A 141 -24.24 18.00 -39.24
CA PRO A 141 -24.10 19.44 -38.98
C PRO A 141 -25.05 19.97 -37.88
N CYS A 142 -26.20 19.33 -37.69
CA CYS A 142 -27.17 19.69 -36.65
C CYS A 142 -26.64 19.38 -35.22
N ALA A 143 -25.72 18.40 -35.07
CA ALA A 143 -25.13 18.06 -33.78
C ALA A 143 -24.30 19.21 -33.18
N ILE A 144 -23.60 19.98 -34.01
CA ILE A 144 -22.88 21.19 -33.57
C ILE A 144 -23.85 22.25 -33.06
N GLN A 145 -24.97 22.47 -33.74
CA GLN A 145 -26.00 23.42 -33.30
C GLN A 145 -26.63 23.00 -31.97
N LEU A 146 -26.95 21.71 -31.78
CA LEU A 146 -27.47 21.21 -30.51
C LEU A 146 -26.45 21.38 -29.38
N ARG A 147 -25.17 21.08 -29.64
CA ARG A 147 -24.10 21.30 -28.65
C ARG A 147 -23.91 22.78 -28.33
N TYR A 148 -24.03 23.66 -29.33
CA TYR A 148 -24.04 25.10 -29.12
C TYR A 148 -25.19 25.55 -28.20
N LEU A 149 -26.41 25.08 -28.45
CA LEU A 149 -27.56 25.36 -27.59
C LEU A 149 -27.39 24.79 -26.16
N GLN A 150 -26.79 23.61 -26.01
CA GLN A 150 -26.46 23.04 -24.70
C GLN A 150 -25.44 23.90 -23.95
N THR A 151 -24.38 24.36 -24.62
CA THR A 151 -23.40 25.28 -24.04
C THR A 151 -24.06 26.59 -23.63
N LEU A 152 -24.96 27.15 -24.46
CA LEU A 152 -25.72 28.34 -24.10
C LEU A 152 -26.62 28.11 -22.88
N ASN A 153 -27.29 26.96 -22.79
CA ASN A 153 -28.10 26.62 -21.62
C ASN A 153 -27.25 26.46 -20.35
N SER A 154 -26.06 25.85 -20.47
CA SER A 154 -25.11 25.70 -19.37
C SER A 154 -24.63 27.07 -18.86
N ILE A 155 -24.21 27.95 -19.77
CA ILE A 155 -23.77 29.31 -19.46
C ILE A 155 -24.93 30.14 -18.89
N SER A 156 -26.14 30.01 -19.43
CA SER A 156 -27.32 30.71 -18.92
C SER A 156 -27.75 30.25 -17.53
N SER A 157 -27.39 29.02 -17.13
CA SER A 157 -27.69 28.51 -15.79
C SER A 157 -26.70 29.01 -14.73
N GLU A 158 -25.44 29.25 -15.11
CA GLU A 158 -24.46 29.95 -14.29
C GLU A 158 -24.82 31.44 -14.28
N LYS A 159 -25.27 31.96 -13.14
CA LYS A 159 -25.72 33.35 -12.94
C LYS A 159 -24.60 34.40 -13.10
N ASN A 160 -23.94 34.46 -14.25
CA ASN A 160 -22.87 35.41 -14.58
C ASN A 160 -23.38 36.46 -15.57
N ASN A 161 -23.21 37.74 -15.22
CA ASN A 161 -23.77 38.90 -15.92
C ASN A 161 -23.03 39.27 -17.24
N THR A 162 -22.14 38.40 -17.72
CA THR A 162 -21.31 38.64 -18.92
C THR A 162 -21.54 37.51 -19.93
N ILE A 163 -22.36 37.77 -20.95
CA ILE A 163 -22.65 36.84 -22.03
C ILE A 163 -21.51 36.90 -23.04
N ILE A 164 -20.54 36.00 -22.94
CA ILE A 164 -19.51 35.82 -23.97
C ILE A 164 -20.12 34.99 -25.08
N PHE A 165 -20.41 35.63 -26.22
CA PHE A 165 -20.99 34.99 -27.39
C PHE A 165 -19.87 34.53 -28.34
N PRO A 166 -19.55 33.23 -28.43
CA PRO A 166 -18.61 32.75 -29.43
C PRO A 166 -19.28 32.82 -30.80
N PHE A 167 -18.90 33.83 -31.60
CA PHE A 167 -19.41 34.02 -32.95
C PHE A 167 -18.64 33.10 -33.93
N PRO A 168 -19.32 32.33 -34.81
CA PRO A 168 -18.65 31.49 -35.80
C PRO A 168 -17.73 32.31 -36.71
N THR A 169 -16.47 31.90 -36.81
CA THR A 169 -15.47 32.57 -37.68
C THR A 169 -15.87 32.55 -39.15
N GLU A 170 -16.64 31.54 -39.57
CA GLU A 170 -17.27 31.43 -40.91
C GLU A 170 -18.15 32.64 -41.26
N LEU A 171 -18.92 33.15 -40.29
CA LEU A 171 -19.77 34.34 -40.50
C LEU A 171 -18.92 35.59 -40.62
N ILE A 172 -17.86 35.71 -39.81
CA ILE A 172 -16.91 36.83 -39.87
C ILE A 172 -16.19 36.84 -41.23
N ALA A 173 -15.73 35.67 -41.69
CA ALA A 173 -15.06 35.52 -42.98
C ALA A 173 -15.96 35.96 -44.15
N LYS A 174 -17.24 35.58 -44.13
CA LYS A 174 -18.21 36.02 -45.15
C LYS A 174 -18.49 37.52 -45.11
N PHE A 175 -18.57 38.13 -43.92
CA PHE A 175 -18.76 39.58 -43.77
C PHE A 175 -17.54 40.39 -44.24
N ILE A 176 -16.32 39.91 -43.96
CA ILE A 176 -15.09 40.55 -44.44
C ILE A 176 -14.99 40.40 -45.96
N GLN A 177 -15.32 39.23 -46.50
CA GLN A 177 -15.25 38.98 -47.94
C GLN A 177 -16.31 39.75 -48.74
N SER A 178 -17.50 39.99 -48.17
CA SER A 178 -18.52 40.87 -48.78
C SER A 178 -18.21 42.36 -48.66
N ALA A 179 -17.33 42.76 -47.72
CA ALA A 179 -16.88 44.14 -47.57
C ALA A 179 -15.64 44.47 -48.41
N ALA A 180 -14.92 43.44 -48.88
CA ALA A 180 -13.74 43.55 -49.73
C ALA A 180 -14.03 43.38 -51.24
N ALA A 181 -15.28 43.05 -51.61
CA ALA A 181 -15.79 43.01 -52.97
C ALA A 181 -16.63 44.26 -53.25
#